data_AF-A0A7V2QHL7-F1
#
_entry.id   AF-A0A7V2QHL7-F1
#
_cell.length_a   1.000
_cell.length_b   1.000
_cell.length_c   1.000
_cell.angle_alpha   90.00
_cell.angle_beta   90.00
_cell.angle_gamma   90.00
#
_symmetry.space_group_name_H-M   'P 1'
#
loop_
_entity.id
_entity.type
_entity.pdbx_description
1 polymer ?
#
loop_
_entity_poly.entity_id
_entity_poly.type
_entity_poly.pdbx_seq_one_letter_code
_entity_poly.pdbx_strand_id
1 'polypeptide(L)'
;MNPTCTALGLDVGAATTKIVAVDPEGSITWHHLEPTEVKIEEQVARVLAQARAAIGPLGGLPLVATGYGRRLVRQATRRVTEITCHARGIFRELGHGGTLVDIGGQDSKVIAIGPRGEVLDFVMNDKCAAGTGRFLENAARRLGVPLERMGTEALAATDEVSISSTCTVFAESEVVSLIAHGVDLGPILRGLHRALVRRIVAMVRTVGLTPPLMLSGGVVRNLAIRQMLEEETGERVVLPRHPQLMGAYGAALLALEDRGRPNG
;
A
#
# COMPACT_ATOMS: atom_id res chain seq x y z
N MET A 1 -27.69 -12.38 -13.13
CA MET A 1 -26.74 -12.12 -14.24
C MET A 1 -25.43 -11.72 -13.60
N ASN A 2 -24.33 -12.43 -13.86
CA ASN A 2 -23.02 -11.98 -13.36
C ASN A 2 -22.76 -10.58 -13.92
N PRO A 3 -22.44 -9.58 -13.09
CA PRO A 3 -22.08 -8.27 -13.60
C PRO A 3 -20.93 -8.46 -14.59
N THR A 4 -21.15 -8.03 -15.83
CA THR A 4 -20.18 -8.25 -16.90
C THR A 4 -19.00 -7.33 -16.61
N CYS A 5 -17.84 -7.90 -16.28
CA CYS A 5 -16.62 -7.12 -16.10
C CYS A 5 -16.34 -6.31 -17.38
N THR A 6 -15.96 -5.04 -17.22
CA THR A 6 -15.71 -4.14 -18.35
C THR A 6 -14.33 -3.50 -18.37
N ALA A 7 -13.58 -3.56 -17.27
CA ALA A 7 -12.23 -3.01 -17.21
C ALA A 7 -11.35 -3.71 -16.17
N LEU A 8 -10.03 -3.68 -16.39
CA LEU A 8 -9.03 -4.27 -15.52
C LEU A 8 -7.99 -3.24 -15.08
N GLY A 9 -7.50 -3.38 -13.86
CA GLY A 9 -6.37 -2.65 -13.33
C GLY A 9 -5.37 -3.59 -12.70
N LEU A 10 -4.09 -3.41 -13.01
CA LEU A 10 -3.01 -4.27 -12.52
C LEU A 10 -1.91 -3.43 -11.87
N ASP A 11 -1.69 -3.64 -10.58
CA ASP A 11 -0.67 -2.98 -9.77
C ASP A 11 0.48 -3.97 -9.50
N VAL A 12 1.61 -3.79 -10.19
CA VAL A 12 2.83 -4.55 -9.91
C VAL A 12 3.69 -3.76 -8.93
N GLY A 13 3.44 -3.96 -7.66
CA GLY A 13 4.28 -3.42 -6.60
C GLY A 13 5.58 -4.21 -6.46
N ALA A 14 6.51 -3.71 -5.64
CA ALA A 14 7.78 -4.41 -5.42
C ALA A 14 7.66 -5.64 -4.51
N ALA A 15 6.61 -5.71 -3.68
CA ALA A 15 6.33 -6.84 -2.78
C ALA A 15 5.12 -7.68 -3.21
N THR A 16 4.09 -7.06 -3.80
CA THR A 16 2.87 -7.74 -4.21
C THR A 16 2.35 -7.24 -5.57
N THR A 17 1.83 -8.19 -6.35
CA THR A 17 1.10 -7.97 -7.59
C THR A 17 -0.40 -8.09 -7.31
N LYS A 18 -1.18 -7.10 -7.72
CA LYS A 18 -2.63 -7.06 -7.54
C LYS A 18 -3.32 -6.84 -8.88
N ILE A 19 -4.44 -7.50 -9.07
CA ILE A 19 -5.34 -7.25 -10.21
C ILE A 19 -6.76 -7.04 -9.68
N VAL A 20 -7.46 -6.07 -10.26
CA VAL A 20 -8.85 -5.76 -9.96
C VAL A 20 -9.64 -5.69 -11.26
N ALA A 21 -10.81 -6.31 -11.25
CA ALA A 21 -11.81 -6.27 -12.30
C ALA A 21 -13.03 -5.48 -11.81
N VAL A 22 -13.56 -4.60 -12.66
CA VAL A 22 -14.72 -3.77 -12.34
C VAL A 22 -15.86 -3.91 -13.35
N ASP A 23 -17.09 -3.70 -12.89
CA ASP A 23 -18.30 -3.60 -13.73
C ASP A 23 -18.46 -2.19 -14.35
N PRO A 24 -19.48 -1.93 -15.20
CA PRO A 24 -19.71 -0.61 -15.79
C PRO A 24 -19.92 0.51 -14.77
N GLU A 25 -20.40 0.18 -13.57
CA GLU A 25 -20.60 1.11 -12.46
C GLU A 25 -19.30 1.34 -11.67
N GLY A 26 -18.21 0.65 -12.03
CA GLY A 26 -16.92 0.74 -11.37
C GLY A 26 -16.86 -0.01 -10.03
N SER A 27 -17.77 -0.93 -9.76
CA SER A 27 -17.73 -1.80 -8.58
C SER A 27 -16.78 -2.97 -8.81
N ILE A 28 -16.03 -3.36 -7.78
CA ILE A 28 -15.13 -4.52 -7.85
C ILE A 28 -15.95 -5.80 -7.99
N THR A 29 -15.79 -6.51 -9.12
CA THR A 29 -16.43 -7.80 -9.38
C THR A 29 -15.54 -8.98 -9.07
N TRP A 30 -14.22 -8.80 -9.20
CA TRP A 30 -13.21 -9.80 -8.89
C TRP A 30 -11.87 -9.13 -8.61
N HIS A 31 -11.04 -9.76 -7.78
CA HIS A 31 -9.67 -9.34 -7.55
C HIS A 31 -8.79 -10.52 -7.21
N HIS A 32 -7.49 -10.35 -7.40
CA HIS A 32 -6.46 -11.28 -6.94
C HIS A 32 -5.23 -10.52 -6.45
N LEU A 33 -4.56 -11.07 -5.45
CA LEU A 33 -3.35 -10.52 -4.86
C LEU A 33 -2.39 -11.67 -4.56
N GLU A 34 -1.14 -11.52 -4.99
CA GLU A 34 -0.06 -12.47 -4.70
C GLU A 34 1.29 -11.75 -4.54
N PRO A 35 2.29 -12.39 -3.91
CA PRO A 35 3.66 -11.84 -3.84
C PRO A 35 4.23 -11.57 -5.24
N THR A 36 4.97 -10.47 -5.40
CA THR A 36 5.64 -10.16 -6.67
C THR A 36 6.80 -11.14 -6.90
N GLU A 37 6.87 -11.70 -8.10
CA GLU A 37 7.95 -12.60 -8.51
C GLU A 37 9.06 -11.84 -9.24
N VAL A 38 10.26 -12.44 -9.31
CA VAL A 38 11.39 -11.90 -10.07
C VAL A 38 11.04 -11.77 -11.56
N LYS A 39 10.33 -12.77 -12.10
CA LYS A 39 9.93 -12.83 -13.51
C LYS A 39 8.54 -12.20 -13.73
N ILE A 40 8.48 -10.88 -13.59
CA ILE A 40 7.22 -10.11 -13.64
C ILE A 40 6.41 -10.39 -14.90
N GLU A 41 7.02 -10.49 -16.08
CA GLU A 41 6.27 -10.73 -17.34
C GLU A 41 5.57 -12.10 -17.35
N GLU A 42 6.23 -13.14 -16.83
CA GLU A 42 5.64 -14.49 -16.68
C GLU A 42 4.51 -14.47 -15.63
N GLN A 43 4.73 -13.78 -14.50
CA GLN A 43 3.71 -13.60 -13.47
C GLN A 43 2.47 -12.87 -14.01
N VAL A 44 2.65 -11.78 -14.75
CA VAL A 44 1.54 -11.02 -15.35
C VAL A 44 0.71 -11.91 -16.27
N ALA A 45 1.35 -12.74 -17.11
CA ALA A 45 0.64 -13.67 -17.97
C ALA A 45 -0.20 -14.69 -17.16
N ARG A 46 0.36 -15.22 -16.06
CA ARG A 46 -0.34 -16.13 -15.14
C ARG A 46 -1.53 -15.47 -14.44
N VAL A 47 -1.35 -14.25 -13.93
CA VAL A 47 -2.42 -13.48 -13.26
C VAL A 47 -3.55 -13.13 -14.23
N LEU A 48 -3.23 -12.75 -15.47
CA LEU A 48 -4.24 -12.52 -16.51
C LEU A 48 -4.98 -13.81 -16.90
N ALA A 49 -4.29 -14.96 -16.92
CA ALA A 49 -4.94 -16.25 -17.16
C ALA A 49 -5.91 -16.62 -16.04
N GLN A 50 -5.56 -16.34 -14.77
CA GLN A 50 -6.46 -16.50 -13.62
C GLN A 50 -7.69 -15.60 -13.72
N ALA A 51 -7.50 -14.33 -14.07
CA ALA A 51 -8.63 -13.42 -14.33
C ALA A 51 -9.52 -13.96 -15.44
N ARG A 52 -8.96 -14.41 -16.57
CA ARG A 52 -9.71 -15.01 -17.67
C ARG A 52 -10.54 -16.23 -17.22
N ALA A 53 -9.98 -17.06 -16.36
CA ALA A 53 -10.68 -18.23 -15.82
C ALA A 53 -11.83 -17.84 -14.88
N ALA A 54 -11.67 -16.77 -14.10
CA ALA A 54 -12.66 -16.33 -13.12
C ALA A 54 -13.81 -15.50 -13.71
N ILE A 55 -13.51 -14.57 -14.64
CA ILE A 55 -14.47 -13.59 -15.16
C ILE A 55 -14.80 -13.77 -16.65
N GLY A 56 -14.21 -14.76 -17.31
CA GLY A 56 -14.45 -15.05 -18.73
C GLY A 56 -13.44 -14.36 -19.67
N PRO A 57 -13.72 -14.34 -21.00
CA PRO A 57 -12.80 -13.79 -21.98
C PRO A 57 -12.42 -12.32 -21.70
N LEU A 58 -11.13 -12.02 -21.68
CA LEU A 58 -10.62 -10.66 -21.45
C LEU A 58 -10.48 -9.83 -22.74
N GLY A 59 -10.75 -10.43 -23.90
CA GLY A 59 -10.60 -9.77 -25.20
C GLY A 59 -11.41 -8.48 -25.28
N GLY A 60 -10.75 -7.36 -25.59
CA GLY A 60 -11.38 -6.04 -25.69
C GLY A 60 -11.64 -5.34 -24.36
N LEU A 61 -11.27 -5.93 -23.21
CA LEU A 61 -11.28 -5.21 -21.93
C LEU A 61 -10.05 -4.29 -21.84
N PRO A 62 -10.21 -2.98 -21.58
CA PRO A 62 -9.08 -2.09 -21.32
C PRO A 62 -8.37 -2.54 -20.03
N LEU A 63 -7.05 -2.46 -20.07
CA LEU A 63 -6.18 -2.76 -18.94
C LEU A 63 -5.25 -1.57 -18.68
N VAL A 64 -5.27 -1.04 -17.47
CA VAL A 64 -4.29 -0.04 -17.02
C VAL A 64 -3.32 -0.70 -16.04
N ALA A 65 -2.02 -0.47 -16.24
CA ALA A 65 -0.99 -0.93 -15.33
C ALA A 65 -0.43 0.20 -14.45
N THR A 66 -0.14 -0.13 -13.20
CA THR A 66 0.47 0.75 -12.21
C THR A 66 1.48 0.02 -11.33
N GLY A 67 2.06 0.75 -10.37
CA GLY A 67 3.14 0.26 -9.51
C GLY A 67 4.52 0.34 -10.15
N TYR A 68 5.52 -0.14 -9.40
CA TYR A 68 6.93 -0.22 -9.79
C TYR A 68 7.14 -0.98 -11.12
N GLY A 69 6.53 -2.16 -11.24
CA GLY A 69 6.67 -3.04 -12.39
C GLY A 69 5.80 -2.69 -13.60
N ARG A 70 5.04 -1.59 -13.57
CA ARG A 70 4.05 -1.25 -14.62
C ARG A 70 4.57 -1.26 -16.05
N ARG A 71 5.87 -0.95 -16.23
CA ARG A 71 6.51 -0.91 -17.55
C ARG A 71 6.62 -2.30 -18.20
N LEU A 72 6.66 -3.35 -17.38
CA LEU A 72 6.76 -4.76 -17.79
C LEU A 72 5.40 -5.39 -18.14
N VAL A 73 4.29 -4.67 -17.90
CA VAL A 73 2.95 -5.14 -18.25
C VAL A 73 2.67 -4.76 -19.72
N ARG A 74 3.10 -5.60 -20.65
CA ARG A 74 2.98 -5.32 -22.10
C ARG A 74 1.54 -5.30 -22.62
N GLN A 75 0.64 -5.98 -21.93
CA GLN A 75 -0.79 -6.10 -22.25
C GLN A 75 -1.57 -4.84 -21.88
N ALA A 76 -1.00 -3.94 -21.09
CA ALA A 76 -1.70 -2.74 -20.62
C ALA A 76 -1.82 -1.70 -21.73
N THR A 77 -3.05 -1.25 -21.96
CA THR A 77 -3.38 -0.16 -22.89
C THR A 77 -2.75 1.16 -22.43
N ARG A 78 -2.66 1.37 -21.11
CA ARG A 78 -2.02 2.56 -20.53
C ARG A 78 -1.26 2.20 -19.27
N ARG A 79 -0.24 3.01 -18.96
CA ARG A 79 0.57 2.89 -17.75
C ARG A 79 0.48 4.19 -16.98
N VAL A 80 0.00 4.12 -15.74
CA VAL A 80 -0.27 5.29 -14.90
C VAL A 80 0.50 5.15 -13.59
N THR A 81 0.98 6.26 -13.03
CA THR A 81 1.69 6.24 -11.74
C THR A 81 0.78 5.76 -10.63
N GLU A 82 1.35 5.04 -9.66
CA GLU A 82 0.61 4.55 -8.50
C GLU A 82 0.06 5.66 -7.62
N ILE A 83 0.68 6.86 -7.63
CA ILE A 83 0.14 8.05 -6.95
C ILE A 83 -1.28 8.35 -7.45
N THR A 84 -1.44 8.51 -8.77
CA THR A 84 -2.75 8.76 -9.40
C THR A 84 -3.71 7.60 -9.16
N CYS A 85 -3.26 6.36 -9.29
CA CYS A 85 -4.13 5.20 -9.12
C CYS A 85 -4.60 5.05 -7.67
N HIS A 86 -3.72 5.14 -6.68
CA HIS A 86 -4.12 5.08 -5.27
C HIS A 86 -5.08 6.22 -4.91
N ALA A 87 -4.81 7.45 -5.34
CA ALA A 87 -5.72 8.58 -5.13
C ALA A 87 -7.11 8.32 -5.74
N ARG A 88 -7.15 7.85 -7.00
CA ARG A 88 -8.41 7.54 -7.70
C ARG A 88 -9.20 6.44 -7.01
N GLY A 89 -8.53 5.36 -6.60
CA GLY A 89 -9.14 4.22 -5.93
C GLY A 89 -9.70 4.59 -4.56
N ILE A 90 -8.90 5.30 -3.75
CA ILE A 90 -9.31 5.77 -2.42
C ILE A 90 -10.49 6.74 -2.50
N PHE A 91 -10.42 7.73 -3.40
CA PHE A 91 -11.50 8.69 -3.56
C PHE A 91 -12.81 8.02 -4.00
N ARG A 92 -12.74 7.00 -4.87
CA ARG A 92 -13.93 6.23 -5.28
C ARG A 92 -14.53 5.43 -4.13
N GLU A 93 -13.69 4.80 -3.31
CA GLU A 93 -14.13 3.94 -2.21
C GLU A 93 -14.71 4.73 -1.04
N LEU A 94 -14.10 5.87 -0.70
CA LEU A 94 -14.46 6.67 0.49
C LEU A 94 -15.36 7.87 0.18
N GLY A 95 -15.37 8.35 -1.06
CA GLY A 95 -16.25 9.43 -1.52
C GLY A 95 -15.81 10.85 -1.14
N HIS A 96 -14.58 11.02 -0.62
CA HIS A 96 -14.04 12.33 -0.24
C HIS A 96 -12.51 12.39 -0.41
N GLY A 97 -11.97 13.62 -0.44
CA GLY A 97 -10.53 13.88 -0.39
C GLY A 97 -9.95 13.78 1.03
N GLY A 98 -8.68 14.14 1.19
CA GLY A 98 -7.93 14.09 2.45
C GLY A 98 -6.48 13.67 2.25
N THR A 99 -5.79 13.29 3.33
CA THR A 99 -4.40 12.82 3.27
C THR A 99 -4.36 11.30 3.27
N LEU A 100 -3.90 10.70 2.17
CA LEU A 100 -3.66 9.27 2.08
C LEU A 100 -2.20 8.95 2.41
N VAL A 101 -2.00 8.01 3.33
CA VAL A 101 -0.72 7.35 3.58
C VAL A 101 -0.78 5.95 2.98
N ASP A 102 0.10 5.63 2.03
CA ASP A 102 0.27 4.28 1.49
C ASP A 102 1.60 3.70 2.01
N ILE A 103 1.54 2.61 2.77
CA ILE A 103 2.74 1.95 3.30
C ILE A 103 2.91 0.58 2.65
N GLY A 104 3.78 0.54 1.64
CA GLY A 104 4.16 -0.65 0.90
C GLY A 104 5.28 -1.45 1.57
N GLY A 105 5.73 -2.49 0.88
CA GLY A 105 6.87 -3.30 1.33
C GLY A 105 8.21 -2.56 1.21
N GLN A 106 8.46 -1.88 0.10
CA GLN A 106 9.76 -1.23 -0.17
C GLN A 106 9.68 0.28 -0.31
N ASP A 107 8.48 0.84 -0.35
CA ASP A 107 8.24 2.27 -0.44
C ASP A 107 7.09 2.69 0.47
N SER A 108 6.98 3.99 0.68
CA SER A 108 5.82 4.60 1.32
C SER A 108 5.51 5.94 0.67
N LYS A 109 4.25 6.35 0.73
CA LYS A 109 3.74 7.52 0.03
C LYS A 109 2.80 8.29 0.93
N VAL A 110 2.85 9.60 0.83
CA VAL A 110 1.79 10.47 1.34
C VAL A 110 1.26 11.29 0.18
N ILE A 111 -0.06 11.30 0.02
CA ILE A 111 -0.76 11.90 -1.10
C ILE A 111 -1.86 12.81 -0.54
N ALA A 112 -1.81 14.10 -0.86
CA ALA A 112 -2.92 15.02 -0.62
C ALA A 112 -3.93 14.89 -1.77
N ILE A 113 -5.16 14.50 -1.43
CA ILE A 113 -6.26 14.27 -2.37
C ILE A 113 -7.27 15.40 -2.23
N GLY A 114 -7.55 16.08 -3.34
CA GLY A 114 -8.49 17.17 -3.42
C GLY A 114 -9.96 16.74 -3.39
N PRO A 115 -10.88 17.73 -3.35
CA PRO A 115 -12.31 17.47 -3.21
C PRO A 115 -12.94 16.74 -4.42
N ARG A 116 -12.25 16.69 -5.57
CA ARG A 116 -12.69 15.95 -6.77
C ARG A 116 -11.84 14.71 -7.02
N GLY A 117 -10.99 14.31 -6.07
CA GLY A 117 -10.10 13.16 -6.20
C GLY A 117 -8.81 13.45 -6.96
N GLU A 118 -8.53 14.72 -7.28
CA GLU A 118 -7.27 15.13 -7.89
C GLU A 118 -6.11 15.02 -6.88
N VAL A 119 -4.91 14.70 -7.38
CA VAL A 119 -3.69 14.75 -6.55
C VAL A 119 -3.26 16.21 -6.46
N LEU A 120 -3.27 16.77 -5.25
CA LEU A 120 -2.84 18.15 -4.99
C LEU A 120 -1.33 18.23 -4.78
N ASP A 121 -0.80 17.30 -3.99
CA ASP A 121 0.63 17.17 -3.71
C ASP A 121 0.93 15.75 -3.24
N PHE A 122 2.20 15.33 -3.29
CA PHE A 122 2.63 14.05 -2.77
C PHE A 122 4.13 14.03 -2.42
N VAL A 123 4.48 13.13 -1.51
CA VAL A 123 5.86 12.74 -1.24
C VAL A 123 5.98 11.22 -1.20
N MET A 124 7.09 10.70 -1.69
CA MET A 124 7.38 9.27 -1.71
C MET A 124 8.77 9.00 -1.14
N ASN A 125 8.88 7.93 -0.37
CA ASN A 125 10.14 7.36 0.07
C ASN A 125 10.31 6.00 -0.60
N ASP A 126 11.20 5.91 -1.59
CA ASP A 126 11.52 4.70 -2.37
C ASP A 126 12.99 4.28 -2.27
N LYS A 127 13.81 5.08 -1.57
CA LYS A 127 15.27 4.86 -1.43
C LYS A 127 15.67 4.26 -0.08
N CYS A 128 14.79 4.30 0.91
CA CYS A 128 15.09 3.91 2.27
C CYS A 128 14.05 2.92 2.80
N ALA A 129 14.51 1.80 3.35
CA ALA A 129 13.64 0.84 4.02
C ALA A 129 13.00 1.42 5.30
N ALA A 130 13.62 2.42 5.92
CA ALA A 130 13.03 3.10 7.07
C ALA A 130 11.71 3.76 6.67
N GLY A 131 10.64 3.41 7.37
CA GLY A 131 9.28 3.86 7.02
C GLY A 131 8.45 2.83 6.24
N THR A 132 9.01 1.71 5.80
CA THR A 132 8.31 0.74 4.93
C THR A 132 8.14 -0.63 5.60
N GLY A 133 7.37 -1.54 4.99
CA GLY A 133 7.24 -2.91 5.49
C GLY A 133 8.55 -3.68 5.60
N ARG A 134 9.55 -3.37 4.74
CA ARG A 134 10.89 -3.96 4.76
C ARG A 134 11.59 -3.75 6.10
N PHE A 135 11.37 -2.61 6.74
CA PHE A 135 11.92 -2.33 8.07
C PHE A 135 11.42 -3.33 9.11
N LEU A 136 10.10 -3.55 9.15
CA LEU A 136 9.50 -4.52 10.06
C LEU A 136 9.88 -5.96 9.69
N GLU A 137 9.89 -6.31 8.40
CA GLU A 137 10.32 -7.64 7.92
C GLU A 137 11.72 -8.01 8.36
N ASN A 138 12.68 -7.07 8.25
CA ASN A 138 14.05 -7.32 8.66
C ASN A 138 14.15 -7.47 10.19
N ALA A 139 13.46 -6.60 10.93
CA ALA A 139 13.43 -6.67 12.40
C ALA A 139 12.80 -7.98 12.88
N ALA A 140 11.66 -8.40 12.31
CA ALA A 140 11.02 -9.69 12.60
C ALA A 140 11.99 -10.85 12.43
N ARG A 141 12.68 -10.90 11.28
CA ARG A 141 13.67 -11.95 10.98
C ARG A 141 14.81 -11.96 11.99
N ARG A 142 15.31 -10.78 12.37
CA ARG A 142 16.42 -10.65 13.33
C ARG A 142 16.01 -11.07 14.75
N LEU A 143 14.78 -10.76 15.13
CA LEU A 143 14.21 -11.05 16.45
C LEU A 143 13.64 -12.48 16.56
N GLY A 144 13.50 -13.20 15.44
CA GLY A 144 12.83 -14.50 15.43
C GLY A 144 11.32 -14.42 15.69
N VAL A 145 10.71 -13.26 15.41
CA VAL A 145 9.28 -13.01 15.62
C VAL A 145 8.55 -13.06 14.28
N PRO A 146 7.43 -13.81 14.16
CA PRO A 146 6.60 -13.76 12.96
C PRO A 146 6.12 -12.33 12.68
N LEU A 147 6.26 -11.86 11.44
CA LEU A 147 5.90 -10.49 11.05
C LEU A 147 4.43 -10.16 11.38
N GLU A 148 3.55 -11.14 11.22
CA GLU A 148 2.11 -11.04 11.47
C GLU A 148 1.80 -10.82 12.96
N ARG A 149 2.70 -11.25 13.85
CA ARG A 149 2.55 -11.10 15.31
C ARG A 149 3.14 -9.81 15.85
N MET A 150 4.07 -9.18 15.13
CA MET A 150 4.78 -7.99 15.61
C MET A 150 3.85 -6.87 16.09
N GLY A 151 2.77 -6.61 15.34
CA GLY A 151 1.81 -5.55 15.70
C GLY A 151 1.06 -5.85 16.99
N THR A 152 0.54 -7.07 17.15
CA THR A 152 -0.17 -7.49 18.36
C THR A 152 0.76 -7.48 19.57
N GLU A 153 1.99 -7.96 19.42
CA GLU A 153 2.98 -7.97 20.52
C GLU A 153 3.44 -6.56 20.90
N ALA A 154 3.59 -5.66 19.93
CA ALA A 154 3.84 -4.24 20.22
C ALA A 154 2.67 -3.61 21.00
N LEU A 155 1.42 -3.89 20.62
CA LEU A 155 0.26 -3.33 21.31
C LEU A 155 0.06 -3.91 22.71
N ALA A 156 0.50 -5.14 22.97
CA ALA A 156 0.40 -5.78 24.28
C ALA A 156 1.39 -5.21 25.32
N ALA A 157 2.48 -4.58 24.87
CA ALA A 157 3.45 -3.97 25.77
C ALA A 157 2.98 -2.62 26.29
N THR A 158 3.22 -2.38 27.59
CA THR A 158 2.91 -1.11 28.27
C THR A 158 4.07 -0.12 28.18
N ASP A 159 5.30 -0.62 28.17
CA ASP A 159 6.52 0.18 28.11
C ASP A 159 7.07 0.25 26.68
N GLU A 160 7.79 1.32 26.35
CA GLU A 160 8.39 1.55 25.03
C GLU A 160 9.86 1.91 25.22
N VAL A 161 10.74 1.37 24.38
CA VAL A 161 12.12 1.86 24.27
C VAL A 161 12.26 2.79 23.08
N SER A 162 13.01 3.87 23.26
CA SER A 162 13.33 4.75 22.14
C SER A 162 14.38 4.11 21.25
N ILE A 163 14.06 3.98 19.97
CA ILE A 163 15.04 3.63 18.92
C ILE A 163 15.44 4.93 18.24
N SER A 164 16.67 5.36 18.49
CA SER A 164 17.22 6.63 18.02
C SER A 164 17.66 6.60 16.56
N SER A 165 17.99 5.41 16.06
CA SER A 165 18.51 5.22 14.72
C SER A 165 17.44 5.39 13.62
N THR A 166 17.68 6.30 12.68
CA THR A 166 16.84 6.51 11.49
C THR A 166 17.14 5.52 10.36
N CYS A 167 18.36 5.00 10.31
CA CYS A 167 18.78 3.98 9.33
C CYS A 167 18.38 2.59 9.82
N THR A 168 17.75 1.78 8.96
CA THR A 168 17.35 0.40 9.26
C THR A 168 18.50 -0.45 9.79
N VAL A 169 19.70 -0.33 9.21
CA VAL A 169 20.88 -1.11 9.62
C VAL A 169 21.33 -0.75 11.05
N PHE A 170 21.29 0.53 11.41
CA PHE A 170 21.66 0.98 12.75
C PHE A 170 20.56 0.68 13.77
N ALA A 171 19.29 0.80 13.37
CA ALA A 171 18.16 0.39 14.20
C ALA A 171 18.23 -1.11 14.54
N GLU A 172 18.58 -1.97 13.59
CA GLU A 172 18.81 -3.39 13.84
C GLU A 172 19.96 -3.64 14.83
N SER A 173 21.03 -2.83 14.75
CA SER A 173 22.17 -2.93 15.68
C SER A 173 21.78 -2.50 17.10
N GLU A 174 21.01 -1.41 17.22
CA GLU A 174 20.45 -0.90 18.47
C GLU A 174 19.51 -1.92 19.13
N VAL A 175 18.66 -2.57 18.34
CA VAL A 175 17.80 -3.67 18.80
C VAL A 175 18.60 -4.84 19.36
N VAL A 176 19.66 -5.28 18.67
CA VAL A 176 20.52 -6.37 19.15
C VAL A 176 21.17 -6.00 20.49
N SER A 177 21.61 -4.74 20.62
CA SER A 177 22.15 -4.23 21.88
C SER A 177 21.12 -4.31 23.00
N LEU A 178 19.89 -3.84 22.77
CA LEU A 178 18.82 -3.86 23.78
C LEU A 178 18.51 -5.28 24.27
N ILE A 179 18.46 -6.26 23.36
CA ILE A 179 18.27 -7.67 23.73
C ILE A 179 19.43 -8.17 24.59
N ALA A 180 20.68 -7.85 24.22
CA ALA A 180 21.85 -8.26 24.98
C ALA A 180 21.87 -7.67 26.41
N HIS A 181 21.22 -6.52 26.61
CA HIS A 181 21.02 -5.90 27.93
C HIS A 181 19.78 -6.41 28.67
N GLY A 182 19.08 -7.43 28.14
CA GLY A 182 17.95 -8.07 28.80
C GLY A 182 16.63 -7.27 28.71
N VAL A 183 16.51 -6.35 27.76
CA VAL A 183 15.24 -5.64 27.53
C VAL A 183 14.22 -6.60 26.91
N ASP A 184 13.00 -6.59 27.45
CA ASP A 184 11.90 -7.39 26.94
C ASP A 184 11.57 -7.08 25.48
N LEU A 185 11.10 -8.10 24.76
CA LEU A 185 10.78 -8.00 23.34
C LEU A 185 9.67 -6.97 23.07
N GLY A 186 8.63 -6.92 23.89
CA GLY A 186 7.47 -6.04 23.72
C GLY A 186 7.85 -4.55 23.58
N PRO A 187 8.59 -3.97 24.54
CA PRO A 187 9.09 -2.60 24.46
C PRO A 187 9.93 -2.31 23.20
N ILE A 188 10.80 -3.26 22.81
CA ILE A 188 11.60 -3.16 21.57
C ILE A 188 10.69 -3.08 20.34
N LEU A 189 9.69 -3.97 20.26
CA LEU A 189 8.73 -3.97 19.17
C LEU A 189 7.97 -2.64 19.12
N ARG A 190 7.53 -2.09 20.25
CA ARG A 190 6.89 -0.76 20.28
C ARG A 190 7.81 0.33 19.74
N GLY A 191 9.06 0.35 20.18
CA GLY A 191 10.07 1.30 19.70
C GLY A 191 10.28 1.23 18.19
N LEU A 192 10.31 0.03 17.62
CA LEU A 192 10.41 -0.17 16.16
C LEU A 192 9.19 0.40 15.42
N HIS A 193 7.97 0.10 15.88
CA HIS A 193 6.77 0.63 15.25
C HIS A 193 6.71 2.16 15.37
N ARG A 194 7.08 2.71 16.54
CA ARG A 194 7.16 4.16 16.76
C ARG A 194 8.16 4.83 15.81
N ALA A 195 9.33 4.23 15.60
CA ALA A 195 10.34 4.74 14.66
C ALA A 195 9.80 4.78 13.21
N LEU A 196 9.08 3.72 12.79
CA LEU A 196 8.41 3.69 11.48
C LEU A 196 7.35 4.80 11.37
N VAL A 197 6.45 4.90 12.36
CA VAL A 197 5.35 5.87 12.34
C VAL A 197 5.88 7.30 12.34
N ARG A 198 6.90 7.63 13.14
CA ARG A 198 7.52 8.96 13.13
C ARG A 198 8.06 9.34 11.75
N ARG A 199 8.60 8.37 11.00
CA ARG A 199 9.06 8.60 9.62
C ARG A 199 7.90 8.92 8.69
N ILE A 200 6.78 8.21 8.81
CA ILE A 200 5.55 8.47 8.06
C ILE A 200 4.97 9.85 8.42
N VAL A 201 4.90 10.19 9.71
CA VAL A 201 4.40 11.49 10.17
C VAL A 201 5.27 12.63 9.66
N ALA A 202 6.59 12.46 9.57
CA ALA A 202 7.45 13.44 8.94
C ALA A 202 7.08 13.66 7.45
N MET A 203 6.76 12.61 6.71
CA MET A 203 6.27 12.72 5.33
C MET A 203 4.91 13.41 5.25
N VAL A 204 4.00 13.11 6.19
CA VAL A 204 2.70 13.78 6.32
C VAL A 204 2.88 15.29 6.55
N ARG A 205 3.83 15.69 7.40
CA ARG A 205 4.12 17.10 7.66
C ARG A 205 4.66 17.83 6.42
N THR A 206 5.43 17.15 5.56
CA THR A 206 5.94 17.73 4.31
C THR A 206 4.84 18.09 3.33
N VAL A 207 3.86 17.20 3.15
CA VAL A 207 2.72 17.40 2.22
C VAL A 207 1.63 18.27 2.85
N GLY A 208 1.50 18.24 4.18
CA GLY A 208 0.40 18.82 4.93
C GLY A 208 -0.68 17.78 5.23
N LEU A 209 -1.18 17.83 6.47
CA LEU A 209 -2.27 16.98 6.94
C LEU A 209 -3.62 17.66 6.66
N THR A 210 -4.41 17.07 5.78
CA THR A 210 -5.79 17.45 5.51
C THR A 210 -6.69 16.28 5.91
N PRO A 211 -7.46 16.40 7.00
CA PRO A 211 -8.35 15.33 7.43
C PRO A 211 -9.40 14.98 6.37
N PRO A 212 -9.86 13.71 6.35
CA PRO A 212 -9.39 12.63 7.20
C PRO A 212 -8.03 12.06 6.76
N LEU A 213 -7.32 11.48 7.72
CA LEU A 213 -6.14 10.67 7.44
C LEU A 213 -6.59 9.28 6.97
N MET A 214 -6.13 8.86 5.81
CA MET A 214 -6.48 7.57 5.19
C MET A 214 -5.25 6.69 5.11
N LEU A 215 -5.41 5.37 5.21
CA LEU A 215 -4.28 4.43 5.15
C LEU A 215 -4.53 3.30 4.13
N SER A 216 -3.55 3.06 3.25
CA SER A 216 -3.52 1.96 2.28
C SER A 216 -2.20 1.18 2.33
N GLY A 217 -2.13 0.10 1.55
CA GLY A 217 -0.91 -0.69 1.40
C GLY A 217 -0.85 -1.94 2.29
N GLY A 218 0.26 -2.67 2.17
CA GLY A 218 0.45 -3.98 2.80
C GLY A 218 0.56 -3.93 4.32
N VAL A 219 1.20 -2.87 4.82
CA VAL A 219 1.53 -2.70 6.23
C VAL A 219 0.29 -2.39 7.07
N VAL A 220 -0.84 -2.03 6.46
CA VAL A 220 -2.14 -1.83 7.15
C VAL A 220 -2.57 -3.05 7.98
N ARG A 221 -2.13 -4.26 7.61
CA ARG A 221 -2.41 -5.49 8.39
C ARG A 221 -1.77 -5.47 9.79
N ASN A 222 -0.74 -4.66 9.99
CA ASN A 222 -0.13 -4.45 11.28
C ASN A 222 -0.95 -3.42 12.07
N LEU A 223 -1.76 -3.91 13.01
CA LEU A 223 -2.69 -3.09 13.78
C LEU A 223 -2.01 -1.97 14.57
N ALA A 224 -0.75 -2.17 15.00
CA ALA A 224 0.01 -1.16 15.74
C ALA A 224 0.27 0.09 14.89
N ILE A 225 0.49 -0.08 13.58
CA ILE A 225 0.77 1.05 12.68
C ILE A 225 -0.41 2.01 12.62
N ARG A 226 -1.64 1.48 12.49
CA ARG A 226 -2.84 2.34 12.51
C ARG A 226 -2.94 3.09 13.83
N GLN A 227 -2.92 2.36 14.96
CA GLN A 227 -3.14 2.96 16.27
C GLN A 227 -2.07 4.01 16.59
N MET A 228 -0.79 3.68 16.37
CA MET A 228 0.30 4.61 16.64
C MET A 228 0.29 5.81 15.68
N LEU A 229 -0.18 5.64 14.44
CA LEU A 229 -0.38 6.78 13.54
C LEU A 229 -1.48 7.71 14.04
N GLU A 230 -2.59 7.17 14.55
CA GLU A 230 -3.66 7.96 15.20
C GLU A 230 -3.11 8.70 16.45
N GLU A 231 -2.32 8.03 17.29
CA GLU A 231 -1.66 8.62 18.45
C GLU A 231 -0.71 9.77 18.09
N GLU A 232 0.16 9.58 17.08
CA GLU A 232 1.18 10.57 16.70
C GLU A 232 0.61 11.77 15.92
N THR A 233 -0.50 11.57 15.21
CA THR A 233 -1.13 12.64 14.41
C THR A 233 -2.27 13.34 15.13
N GLY A 234 -2.88 12.70 16.12
CA GLY A 234 -4.12 13.16 16.76
C GLY A 234 -5.37 13.00 15.88
N GLU A 235 -5.23 12.40 14.69
CA GLU A 235 -6.32 12.21 13.72
C GLU A 235 -6.76 10.75 13.66
N ARG A 236 -8.07 10.52 13.46
CA ARG A 236 -8.56 9.16 13.21
C ARG A 236 -8.18 8.69 11.82
N VAL A 237 -7.74 7.43 11.72
CA VAL A 237 -7.43 6.79 10.44
C VAL A 237 -8.67 6.14 9.86
N VAL A 238 -8.98 6.50 8.62
CA VAL A 238 -10.04 5.91 7.80
C VAL A 238 -9.43 4.86 6.88
N LEU A 239 -10.05 3.67 6.83
CA LEU A 239 -9.60 2.56 6.00
C LEU A 239 -10.63 2.25 4.90
N PRO A 240 -10.20 2.04 3.64
CA PRO A 240 -11.05 1.43 2.61
C PRO A 240 -11.32 -0.05 2.94
N ARG A 241 -12.32 -0.67 2.31
CA ARG A 241 -12.62 -2.11 2.53
C ARG A 241 -11.45 -3.01 2.13
N HIS A 242 -10.72 -2.63 1.09
CA HIS A 242 -9.58 -3.38 0.56
C HIS A 242 -8.31 -2.52 0.43
N PRO A 243 -7.61 -2.19 1.54
CA PRO A 243 -6.49 -1.25 1.55
C PRO A 243 -5.34 -1.60 0.60
N GLN A 244 -5.09 -2.88 0.36
CA GLN A 244 -4.01 -3.32 -0.54
C GLN A 244 -4.36 -3.24 -2.02
N LEU A 245 -5.64 -3.07 -2.36
CA LEU A 245 -6.12 -3.11 -3.75
C LEU A 245 -6.27 -1.73 -4.36
N MET A 246 -6.11 -0.64 -3.59
CA MET A 246 -6.46 0.72 -4.04
C MET A 246 -5.71 1.17 -5.30
N GLY A 247 -4.45 0.79 -5.45
CA GLY A 247 -3.69 1.04 -6.69
C GLY A 247 -4.28 0.30 -7.90
N ALA A 248 -4.51 -1.01 -7.80
CA ALA A 248 -5.14 -1.78 -8.87
C ALA A 248 -6.58 -1.33 -9.15
N TYR A 249 -7.33 -0.97 -8.11
CA TYR A 249 -8.70 -0.48 -8.24
C TYR A 249 -8.74 0.87 -8.98
N GLY A 250 -7.90 1.83 -8.61
CA GLY A 250 -7.79 3.08 -9.33
C GLY A 250 -7.35 2.91 -10.77
N ALA A 251 -6.45 1.96 -11.05
CA ALA A 251 -6.09 1.61 -12.42
C ALA A 251 -7.31 1.07 -13.19
N ALA A 252 -8.12 0.19 -12.60
CA ALA A 252 -9.32 -0.37 -13.23
C ALA A 252 -10.37 0.72 -13.53
N LEU A 253 -10.54 1.68 -12.62
CA LEU A 253 -11.44 2.84 -12.83
C LEU A 253 -10.97 3.72 -13.98
N LEU A 254 -9.66 3.98 -14.08
CA LEU A 254 -9.09 4.73 -15.19
C LEU A 254 -9.24 3.98 -16.53
N ALA A 255 -9.12 2.65 -16.51
CA ALA A 255 -9.36 1.81 -17.68
C ALA A 255 -10.83 1.89 -18.14
N LEU A 256 -11.77 1.94 -17.19
CA LEU A 256 -13.20 2.08 -17.46
C LEU A 256 -13.55 3.44 -18.09
N GLU A 257 -12.95 4.53 -17.59
CA GLU A 257 -13.15 5.88 -18.13
C GLU A 257 -12.68 6.02 -19.58
N ASP A 258 -11.60 5.32 -19.95
CA ASP A 258 -11.04 5.36 -21.30
C ASP A 258 -11.95 4.73 -22.36
N ARG A 259 -12.84 3.79 -21.98
CA ARG A 259 -13.84 3.22 -22.91
C ARG A 259 -14.82 4.27 -23.46
N GLY A 260 -15.01 5.37 -22.74
CA GLY A 260 -15.93 6.45 -23.12
C GLY A 260 -15.29 7.56 -23.95
N ARG A 261 -13.96 7.55 -24.16
CA ARG A 261 -13.27 8.58 -24.95
C ARG A 261 -13.08 8.07 -26.39
N PRO A 262 -13.72 8.67 -27.41
CA PRO A 262 -13.38 8.35 -28.79
C PRO A 262 -11.90 8.64 -29.00
N ASN A 263 -11.19 7.71 -29.64
CA ASN A 263 -9.79 7.88 -30.01
C ASN A 263 -9.66 9.23 -30.73
N GLY A 264 -8.93 10.16 -30.10
CA GLY A 264 -8.47 11.38 -30.76
C GLY A 264 -7.45 11.04 -31.83
#